data_AF-A0A7S2XL44-F1
#
_entry.id   AF-A0A7S2XL44-F1
#
_cell.length_a   1.000
_cell.length_b   1.000
_cell.length_c   1.000
_cell.angle_alpha   90.00
_cell.angle_beta   90.00
_cell.angle_gamma   90.00
#
_symmetry.space_group_name_H-M   'P 1'
#
loop_
_entity.id
_entity.type
_entity.pdbx_description
1 polymer ?
#
loop_
_entity_poly.entity_id
_entity_poly.type
_entity_poly.pdbx_seq_one_letter_code
_entity_poly.pdbx_strand_id
1 'polypeptide(L)'
;MEDKGEGRGRKGEERKKGVDRSKWKVVDTPQDASLWPTLAVTLWLGWMGFLVKGSIWVVFFTSPKTKLVWLGLCTLSLVLPPRFPEPFGRKIVGAWLMTNAERYFGLKTTVEDPDELELCSQTSALIFAKEPHDILPYSVFCFADSINRVLPQKNISALTTGAIFQIPFIKQVYSWVGCSPVDKKTFRRKLERNESFCFVPGGAQEVLMLSDMRGKSSTTKMTTEERRKEEERNNAIPLYLKNRKGFVKMALSTGSPIVPVFAFGLDKSYDYWIPPGLSNVSRKMGFVPVLFTGRFGIPFGIPKPTKIHVVIGRPIMIPKITDDDQPKDDTTSLLSTMIEKYHAIYLEELEALYERHKHDEGYGHRKLIIF
;
A
#
# COMPACT_ATOMS: atom_id res chain seq x y z
N MET A 1 -8.92 7.37 -46.28
CA MET A 1 -7.83 6.94 -45.39
C MET A 1 -7.03 8.18 -45.07
N GLU A 2 -7.40 8.91 -44.04
CA GLU A 2 -6.62 9.93 -43.33
C GLU A 2 -7.54 10.54 -42.28
N ASP A 3 -6.94 11.02 -41.19
CA ASP A 3 -7.56 11.67 -40.04
C ASP A 3 -8.10 10.79 -38.88
N LYS A 4 -7.19 10.01 -38.26
CA LYS A 4 -7.33 9.53 -36.86
C LYS A 4 -6.09 9.81 -36.00
N GLY A 5 -5.18 10.65 -36.47
CA GLY A 5 -3.88 10.93 -35.84
C GLY A 5 -3.88 12.13 -34.87
N GLU A 6 -4.68 13.18 -35.14
CA GLU A 6 -4.55 14.45 -34.41
C GLU A 6 -5.28 14.48 -33.05
N GLY A 7 -6.30 13.64 -32.84
CA GLY A 7 -7.08 13.63 -31.60
C GLY A 7 -6.38 12.98 -30.39
N ARG A 8 -5.34 12.15 -30.62
CA ARG A 8 -4.62 11.42 -29.56
C ARG A 8 -3.48 12.25 -28.96
N GLY A 9 -2.81 13.07 -29.78
CA GLY A 9 -1.78 14.02 -29.33
C GLY A 9 -2.37 15.16 -28.50
N ARG A 10 -3.53 15.69 -28.91
CA ARG A 10 -4.15 16.87 -28.28
C ARG A 10 -4.63 16.63 -26.84
N LYS A 11 -5.17 15.43 -26.52
CA LYS A 11 -5.55 15.06 -25.14
C LYS A 11 -4.34 14.74 -24.24
N GLY A 12 -3.24 14.27 -24.82
CA GLY A 12 -1.98 14.06 -24.09
C GLY A 12 -1.24 15.38 -23.79
N GLU A 13 -1.33 16.36 -24.70
CA GLU A 13 -0.75 17.70 -24.53
C GLU A 13 -1.58 18.61 -23.62
N GLU A 14 -2.92 18.53 -23.64
CA GLU A 14 -3.76 19.26 -22.68
C GLU A 14 -3.55 18.78 -21.23
N ARG A 15 -3.24 17.49 -21.02
CA ARG A 15 -2.92 16.94 -19.69
C ARG A 15 -1.54 17.34 -19.14
N LYS A 16 -0.67 17.92 -19.99
CA LYS A 16 0.64 18.47 -19.60
C LYS A 16 0.65 20.00 -19.45
N LYS A 17 -0.45 20.69 -19.80
CA LYS A 17 -0.63 22.12 -19.48
C LYS A 17 -0.98 22.27 -18.00
N GLY A 18 -0.53 23.38 -17.39
CA GLY A 18 -0.51 23.65 -15.95
C GLY A 18 -1.67 23.04 -15.19
N VAL A 19 -1.36 22.11 -14.29
CA VAL A 19 -2.36 21.45 -13.46
C VAL A 19 -3.01 22.51 -12.60
N ASP A 20 -4.34 22.62 -12.71
CA ASP A 20 -5.11 23.50 -11.85
C ASP A 20 -5.11 22.95 -10.42
N ARG A 21 -4.12 23.41 -9.63
CA ARG A 21 -3.96 23.04 -8.23
C ARG A 21 -5.03 23.67 -7.34
N SER A 22 -5.87 24.59 -7.83
CA SER A 22 -6.91 25.22 -7.01
C SER A 22 -8.02 24.24 -6.62
N LYS A 23 -8.19 23.15 -7.38
CA LYS A 23 -9.14 22.07 -7.07
C LYS A 23 -8.64 21.10 -6.00
N TRP A 24 -7.36 21.19 -5.64
CA TRP A 24 -6.76 20.23 -4.73
C TRP A 24 -7.20 20.50 -3.29
N LYS A 25 -7.66 19.45 -2.63
CA LYS A 25 -7.91 19.48 -1.18
C LYS A 25 -6.71 18.89 -0.46
N VAL A 26 -6.04 19.70 0.35
CA VAL A 26 -4.88 19.30 1.14
C VAL A 26 -5.27 19.24 2.61
N VAL A 27 -5.02 18.10 3.24
CA VAL A 27 -5.13 17.90 4.69
C VAL A 27 -3.74 17.61 5.21
N ASP A 28 -3.25 18.44 6.12
CA ASP A 28 -1.92 18.31 6.71
C ASP A 28 -2.03 18.15 8.23
N THR A 29 -1.43 17.09 8.75
CA THR A 29 -1.40 16.80 10.18
C THR A 29 0.00 17.08 10.74
N PRO A 30 0.14 17.98 11.73
CA PRO A 30 1.42 18.26 12.35
C PRO A 30 2.10 16.99 12.89
N GLN A 31 3.40 16.88 12.60
CA GLN A 31 4.17 15.74 13.07
C GLN A 31 4.41 15.82 14.58
N ASP A 32 4.12 14.73 15.28
CA ASP A 32 4.37 14.58 16.71
C ASP A 32 4.95 13.19 17.00
N ALA A 33 6.23 13.17 17.37
CA ALA A 33 6.96 11.95 17.72
C ALA A 33 7.19 11.81 19.24
N SER A 34 6.34 12.46 20.05
CA SER A 34 6.32 12.37 21.52
C SER A 34 5.81 11.01 22.01
N LEU A 35 5.61 10.89 23.33
CA LEU A 35 5.31 9.62 24.00
C LEU A 35 4.09 8.91 23.43
N TRP A 36 2.95 9.59 23.28
CA TRP A 36 1.69 8.94 22.89
C TRP A 36 1.69 8.45 21.43
N PRO A 37 2.09 9.27 20.44
CA PRO A 37 2.25 8.78 19.07
C PRO A 37 3.27 7.65 18.95
N THR A 38 4.39 7.75 19.68
CA THR A 38 5.41 6.69 19.67
C THR A 38 4.87 5.40 20.27
N LEU A 39 4.11 5.46 21.38
CA LEU A 39 3.50 4.30 22.00
C LEU A 39 2.49 3.64 21.06
N ALA A 40 1.66 4.42 20.37
CA ALA A 40 0.70 3.90 19.39
C ALA A 40 1.40 3.16 18.25
N VAL A 41 2.39 3.79 17.61
CA VAL A 41 3.14 3.14 16.52
C VAL A 41 3.94 1.93 17.04
N THR A 42 4.37 1.94 18.31
CA THR A 42 4.98 0.75 18.94
C THR A 42 3.99 -0.39 19.07
N LEU A 43 2.78 -0.14 19.58
CA LEU A 43 1.72 -1.14 19.72
C LEU A 43 1.13 -1.61 18.40
N TRP A 44 1.34 -0.86 17.32
CA TRP A 44 0.91 -1.25 15.97
C TRP A 44 2.02 -2.00 15.20
N LEU A 45 3.18 -1.37 15.02
CA LEU A 45 4.29 -1.86 14.16
C LEU A 45 5.51 -2.34 14.96
N GLY A 46 5.83 -1.70 16.10
CA GLY A 46 7.12 -1.89 16.79
C GLY A 46 7.22 -3.14 17.69
N TRP A 47 6.10 -3.66 18.17
CA TRP A 47 6.06 -4.83 19.06
C TRP A 47 6.25 -6.17 18.35
N MET A 48 6.31 -6.19 17.01
CA MET A 48 6.60 -7.41 16.23
C MET A 48 7.97 -7.99 16.59
N GLY A 49 8.98 -7.13 16.69
CA GLY A 49 10.30 -7.54 17.19
C GLY A 49 10.26 -8.05 18.62
N PHE A 50 9.39 -7.51 19.47
CA PHE A 50 9.20 -8.00 20.84
C PHE A 50 8.56 -9.39 20.85
N LEU A 51 7.55 -9.66 20.02
CA LEU A 51 6.94 -10.99 19.90
C LEU A 51 7.96 -12.04 19.44
N VAL A 52 8.78 -11.72 18.43
CA VAL A 52 9.82 -12.64 17.92
C VAL A 52 10.89 -12.89 18.99
N LYS A 53 11.48 -11.82 19.56
CA LYS A 53 12.52 -11.93 20.58
C LYS A 53 11.99 -12.59 21.86
N GLY A 54 10.78 -12.23 22.29
CA GLY A 54 10.10 -12.82 23.43
C GLY A 54 9.82 -14.31 23.23
N SER A 55 9.37 -14.71 22.04
CA SER A 55 9.15 -16.14 21.72
C SER A 55 10.46 -16.93 21.77
N ILE A 56 11.53 -16.41 21.16
CA ILE A 56 12.86 -17.04 21.24
C ILE A 56 13.32 -17.14 22.69
N TRP A 57 13.20 -16.05 23.45
CA TRP A 57 13.59 -16.03 24.87
C TRP A 57 12.84 -17.07 25.69
N VAL A 58 11.51 -17.15 25.54
CA VAL A 58 10.66 -18.11 26.23
C VAL A 58 11.07 -19.54 25.91
N VAL A 59 11.30 -19.85 24.63
CA VAL A 59 11.66 -21.21 24.18
C VAL A 59 12.98 -21.69 24.79
N PHE A 60 14.01 -20.83 24.82
CA PHE A 60 15.36 -21.24 25.21
C PHE A 60 15.70 -20.99 26.69
N PHE A 61 15.17 -19.94 27.31
CA PHE A 61 15.70 -19.43 28.59
C PHE A 61 14.70 -19.41 29.75
N THR A 62 13.49 -19.95 29.58
CA THR A 62 12.47 -19.92 30.64
C THR A 62 12.05 -21.29 31.16
N SER A 63 11.38 -21.32 32.31
CA SER A 63 10.88 -22.55 32.94
C SER A 63 9.78 -23.23 32.09
N PRO A 64 9.55 -24.55 32.23
CA PRO A 64 8.45 -25.24 31.56
C PRO A 64 7.08 -24.61 31.82
N LYS A 65 6.82 -24.08 33.03
CA LYS A 65 5.58 -23.38 33.37
C LYS A 65 5.40 -22.11 32.53
N THR A 66 6.47 -21.32 32.38
CA THR A 66 6.47 -20.10 31.56
C THR A 66 6.20 -20.43 30.09
N LYS A 67 6.82 -21.50 29.56
CA LYS A 67 6.57 -21.98 28.19
C LYS A 67 5.12 -22.38 27.98
N LEU A 68 4.52 -23.09 28.94
CA LEU A 68 3.10 -23.48 28.89
C LEU A 68 2.17 -22.26 28.91
N VAL A 69 2.45 -21.26 29.74
CA VAL A 69 1.68 -20.01 29.77
C VAL A 69 1.78 -19.29 28.43
N TRP A 70 2.98 -19.15 27.86
CA TRP A 70 3.17 -18.50 26.56
C TRP A 70 2.44 -19.24 25.44
N LEU A 71 2.58 -20.56 25.38
CA LEU A 71 1.85 -21.40 24.42
C LEU A 71 0.34 -21.25 24.59
N GLY A 72 -0.14 -21.23 25.83
CA GLY A 72 -1.54 -20.99 26.17
C GLY A 72 -2.05 -19.65 25.65
N LEU A 73 -1.29 -18.57 25.84
CA LEU A 73 -1.64 -17.23 25.33
C LEU A 73 -1.64 -17.16 23.81
N CYS A 74 -0.63 -17.73 23.14
CA CYS A 74 -0.60 -17.81 21.67
C CYS A 74 -1.79 -18.61 21.13
N THR A 75 -2.10 -19.74 21.76
CA THR A 75 -3.22 -20.62 21.36
C THR A 75 -4.55 -19.92 21.59
N LEU A 76 -4.74 -19.29 22.74
CA LEU A 76 -5.92 -18.49 23.05
C LEU A 76 -6.12 -17.39 22.00
N SER A 77 -5.06 -16.66 21.67
CA SER A 77 -5.11 -15.65 20.61
C SER A 77 -5.50 -16.26 19.26
N LEU A 78 -4.97 -17.42 18.88
CA LEU A 78 -5.31 -18.11 17.63
C LEU A 78 -6.76 -18.59 17.57
N VAL A 79 -7.33 -19.03 18.69
CA VAL A 79 -8.74 -19.46 18.77
C VAL A 79 -9.69 -18.27 18.78
N LEU A 80 -9.30 -17.17 19.43
CA LEU A 80 -10.13 -15.96 19.47
C LEU A 80 -10.33 -15.37 18.06
N PRO A 81 -11.53 -14.86 17.72
CA PRO A 81 -11.77 -14.21 16.44
C PRO A 81 -10.79 -13.06 16.17
N PRO A 82 -10.39 -12.80 14.92
CA PRO A 82 -9.51 -11.67 14.60
C PRO A 82 -10.06 -10.33 15.10
N ARG A 83 -11.37 -10.16 15.16
CA ARG A 83 -12.00 -8.92 15.64
C ARG A 83 -12.07 -8.78 17.17
N PHE A 84 -11.77 -9.84 17.91
CA PHE A 84 -11.91 -9.82 19.37
C PHE A 84 -10.94 -8.82 20.01
N PRO A 85 -11.35 -8.06 21.05
CA PRO A 85 -12.73 -7.89 21.52
C PRO A 85 -13.44 -6.79 20.71
N GLU A 86 -14.56 -7.11 20.06
CA GLU A 86 -15.40 -6.10 19.41
C GLU A 86 -16.52 -5.63 20.37
N PRO A 87 -16.92 -4.34 20.37
CA PRO A 87 -16.46 -3.26 19.48
C PRO A 87 -15.19 -2.53 19.97
N PHE A 88 -14.73 -2.82 21.19
CA PHE A 88 -13.65 -2.11 21.88
C PHE A 88 -12.36 -2.01 21.03
N GLY A 89 -11.92 -3.12 20.48
CA GLY A 89 -10.70 -3.21 19.68
C GLY A 89 -10.71 -2.26 18.49
N ARG A 90 -11.73 -2.33 17.63
CA ARG A 90 -11.79 -1.45 16.44
C ARG A 90 -12.14 0.00 16.79
N LYS A 91 -13.18 0.23 17.60
CA LYS A 91 -13.72 1.58 17.83
C LYS A 91 -12.89 2.43 18.79
N ILE A 92 -12.13 1.81 19.69
CA ILE A 92 -11.35 2.53 20.70
C ILE A 92 -9.86 2.36 20.41
N VAL A 93 -9.36 1.13 20.46
CA VAL A 93 -7.91 0.88 20.31
C VAL A 93 -7.45 1.20 18.89
N GLY A 94 -8.12 0.67 17.87
CA GLY A 94 -7.79 0.89 16.47
C GLY A 94 -7.83 2.37 16.08
N ALA A 95 -8.92 3.07 16.43
CA ALA A 95 -9.06 4.51 16.20
C ALA A 95 -7.95 5.32 16.89
N TRP A 96 -7.64 5.00 18.16
CA TRP A 96 -6.55 5.65 18.89
C TRP A 96 -5.18 5.38 18.23
N LEU A 97 -4.92 4.14 17.79
CA LEU A 97 -3.68 3.77 17.10
C LEU A 97 -3.51 4.57 15.81
N MET A 98 -4.55 4.64 14.98
CA MET A 98 -4.49 5.30 13.66
C MET A 98 -4.41 6.82 13.78
N THR A 99 -5.17 7.44 14.70
CA THR A 99 -5.07 8.89 14.99
C THR A 99 -3.65 9.29 15.42
N ASN A 100 -3.03 8.46 16.25
CA ASN A 100 -1.68 8.71 16.74
C ASN A 100 -0.61 8.36 15.69
N ALA A 101 -0.82 7.34 14.86
CA ALA A 101 0.06 7.04 13.73
C ALA A 101 0.08 8.19 12.73
N GLU A 102 -1.08 8.79 12.44
CA GLU A 102 -1.19 9.97 11.59
C GLU A 102 -0.30 11.12 12.07
N ARG A 103 -0.36 11.42 13.38
CA ARG A 103 0.51 12.40 14.05
C ARG A 103 1.98 12.00 14.01
N TYR A 104 2.29 10.73 14.29
CA TYR A 104 3.67 10.22 14.29
C TYR A 104 4.37 10.44 12.95
N PHE A 105 3.65 10.17 11.86
CA PHE A 105 4.16 10.32 10.50
C PHE A 105 3.90 11.69 9.89
N GLY A 106 3.33 12.64 10.64
CA GLY A 106 2.96 13.96 10.10
C GLY A 106 2.25 13.85 8.76
N LEU A 107 1.19 13.04 8.72
CA LEU A 107 0.58 12.61 7.47
C LEU A 107 -0.03 13.80 6.74
N LYS A 108 0.45 14.04 5.52
CA LYS A 108 -0.16 14.94 4.56
C LYS A 108 -0.95 14.12 3.55
N THR A 109 -2.16 14.56 3.21
CA THR A 109 -3.00 13.96 2.17
C THR A 109 -3.44 15.04 1.19
N THR A 110 -3.15 14.85 -0.10
CA THR A 110 -3.64 15.72 -1.17
C THR A 110 -4.58 14.94 -2.07
N VAL A 111 -5.76 15.48 -2.34
CA VAL A 111 -6.76 14.91 -3.26
C VAL A 111 -6.95 15.86 -4.42
N GLU A 112 -6.67 15.38 -5.64
CA GLU A 112 -6.66 16.24 -6.83
C GLU A 112 -8.06 16.66 -7.29
N ASP A 113 -9.07 15.84 -7.03
CA ASP A 113 -10.47 16.08 -7.42
C ASP A 113 -11.42 15.50 -6.36
N PRO A 114 -11.65 16.23 -5.25
CA PRO A 114 -12.46 15.74 -4.14
C PRO A 114 -13.94 15.57 -4.53
N ASP A 115 -14.46 16.45 -5.41
CA ASP A 115 -15.87 16.45 -5.81
C ASP A 115 -16.22 15.22 -6.66
N GLU A 116 -15.38 14.90 -7.67
CA GLU A 116 -15.56 13.70 -8.50
C GLU A 116 -15.41 12.42 -7.66
N LEU A 117 -14.46 12.42 -6.73
CA LEU A 117 -14.23 11.29 -5.83
C LEU A 117 -15.41 11.06 -4.88
N GLU A 118 -15.99 12.13 -4.33
CA GLU A 118 -17.19 12.07 -3.48
C GLU A 118 -18.39 11.55 -4.26
N LEU A 119 -18.66 12.10 -5.45
CA LEU A 119 -19.73 11.64 -6.33
C LEU A 119 -19.63 10.14 -6.66
N CYS A 120 -18.42 9.68 -6.99
CA CYS A 120 -18.17 8.26 -7.26
C CYS A 120 -18.40 7.39 -6.00
N SER A 121 -17.98 7.88 -4.83
CA SER A 121 -18.11 7.16 -3.56
C SER A 121 -19.57 6.94 -3.14
N GLN A 122 -20.50 7.79 -3.58
CA GLN A 122 -21.93 7.65 -3.30
C GLN A 122 -22.57 6.51 -4.11
N THR A 123 -22.11 6.29 -5.33
CA THR A 123 -22.73 5.35 -6.28
C THR A 123 -22.10 3.96 -6.26
N SER A 124 -20.80 3.86 -5.96
CA SER A 124 -20.05 2.61 -6.06
C SER A 124 -18.87 2.54 -5.10
N ALA A 125 -18.38 1.32 -4.87
CA ALA A 125 -17.17 1.11 -4.08
C ALA A 125 -15.96 1.60 -4.88
N LEU A 126 -15.08 2.33 -4.22
CA LEU A 126 -13.82 2.80 -4.80
C LEU A 126 -12.69 1.82 -4.51
N ILE A 127 -11.90 1.53 -5.53
CA ILE A 127 -10.68 0.73 -5.43
C ILE A 127 -9.49 1.68 -5.38
N PHE A 128 -8.98 1.96 -4.19
CA PHE A 128 -7.76 2.76 -4.03
C PHE A 128 -6.53 1.88 -4.25
N ALA A 129 -5.89 2.05 -5.40
CA ALA A 129 -4.70 1.33 -5.81
C ALA A 129 -3.47 2.17 -5.43
N LYS A 130 -2.87 1.82 -4.30
CA LYS A 130 -1.83 2.62 -3.63
C LYS A 130 -0.45 2.07 -3.89
N GLU A 131 0.48 2.94 -4.27
CA GLU A 131 1.89 2.61 -4.53
C GLU A 131 2.87 3.59 -3.85
N PRO A 132 4.15 3.21 -3.65
CA PRO A 132 4.72 1.86 -3.73
C PRO A 132 4.39 1.01 -2.50
N HIS A 133 4.65 -0.30 -2.50
CA HIS A 133 4.58 -1.14 -1.30
C HIS A 133 5.60 -0.74 -0.22
N ASP A 134 6.83 -0.44 -0.63
CA ASP A 134 8.01 -0.28 0.23
C ASP A 134 8.23 -1.48 1.19
N ILE A 135 9.15 -1.41 2.16
CA ILE A 135 9.44 -2.52 3.09
C ILE A 135 8.19 -2.96 3.85
N LEU A 136 7.37 -2.00 4.30
CA LEU A 136 6.07 -2.24 4.89
C LEU A 136 5.06 -1.25 4.31
N PRO A 137 3.88 -1.71 3.84
CA PRO A 137 2.88 -0.85 3.20
C PRO A 137 2.01 -0.17 4.26
N TYR A 138 2.60 0.33 5.35
CA TYR A 138 1.84 0.82 6.50
C TYR A 138 1.07 2.11 6.18
N SER A 139 1.42 2.83 5.12
CA SER A 139 0.64 3.97 4.63
C SER A 139 -0.78 3.59 4.20
N VAL A 140 -1.04 2.34 3.79
CA VAL A 140 -2.40 1.86 3.44
C VAL A 140 -3.34 1.97 4.64
N PHE A 141 -2.81 1.94 5.86
CA PHE A 141 -3.57 1.98 7.10
C PHE A 141 -3.75 3.43 7.58
N CYS A 142 -2.69 4.24 7.56
CA CYS A 142 -2.78 5.67 7.87
C CYS A 142 -3.69 6.43 6.88
N PHE A 143 -3.88 5.87 5.68
CA PHE A 143 -4.74 6.38 4.63
C PHE A 143 -6.24 6.25 4.92
N ALA A 144 -6.66 5.22 5.68
CA ALA A 144 -8.09 5.03 5.97
C ALA A 144 -8.65 6.21 6.79
N ASP A 145 -7.91 6.65 7.80
CA ASP A 145 -8.32 7.78 8.64
C ASP A 145 -8.19 9.12 7.90
N SER A 146 -7.20 9.28 7.02
CA SER A 146 -7.04 10.54 6.27
C SER A 146 -8.09 10.72 5.17
N ILE A 147 -8.48 9.64 4.47
CA ILE A 147 -9.62 9.73 3.54
C ILE A 147 -10.91 10.04 4.30
N ASN A 148 -11.15 9.48 5.49
CA ASN A 148 -12.41 9.77 6.20
C ASN A 148 -12.62 11.27 6.48
N ARG A 149 -11.55 12.08 6.46
CA ARG A 149 -11.62 13.56 6.56
C ARG A 149 -11.88 14.25 5.21
N VAL A 150 -11.53 13.59 4.12
CA VAL A 150 -11.71 14.11 2.76
C VAL A 150 -13.05 13.68 2.17
N LEU A 151 -13.41 12.39 2.31
CA LEU A 151 -14.67 11.78 1.91
C LEU A 151 -15.50 11.45 3.16
N PRO A 152 -16.49 12.29 3.52
CA PRO A 152 -17.35 12.01 4.64
C PRO A 152 -18.18 10.77 4.33
N GLN A 153 -17.90 9.70 5.06
CA GLN A 153 -18.58 8.39 5.04
C GLN A 153 -18.10 7.37 3.99
N LYS A 154 -17.27 6.44 4.46
CA LYS A 154 -17.42 4.98 4.40
C LYS A 154 -16.20 4.42 5.13
N ASN A 155 -16.38 3.44 6.03
CA ASN A 155 -15.25 2.79 6.70
C ASN A 155 -14.31 2.15 5.66
N ILE A 156 -13.30 2.88 5.18
CA ILE A 156 -12.35 2.36 4.20
C ILE A 156 -11.47 1.34 4.91
N SER A 157 -11.42 0.15 4.35
CA SER A 157 -10.56 -0.92 4.88
C SER A 157 -9.24 -0.99 4.12
N ALA A 158 -8.18 -1.34 4.82
CA ALA A 158 -6.92 -1.77 4.22
C ALA A 158 -7.00 -3.25 3.83
N LEU A 159 -6.56 -3.63 2.63
CA LEU A 159 -6.35 -5.02 2.24
C LEU A 159 -4.85 -5.35 2.23
N THR A 160 -4.47 -6.43 2.90
CA THR A 160 -3.08 -6.90 2.96
C THR A 160 -2.99 -8.43 2.92
N THR A 161 -1.79 -8.99 2.92
CA THR A 161 -1.55 -10.44 2.87
C THR A 161 -2.38 -11.20 3.92
N GLY A 162 -2.92 -12.36 3.54
CA GLY A 162 -3.65 -13.22 4.48
C GLY A 162 -2.77 -13.77 5.61
N ALA A 163 -1.44 -13.77 5.44
CA ALA A 163 -0.48 -14.35 6.39
C ALA A 163 -0.54 -13.69 7.77
N ILE A 164 -0.77 -12.37 7.85
CA ILE A 164 -0.84 -11.66 9.14
C ILE A 164 -2.00 -12.14 10.02
N PHE A 165 -3.06 -12.71 9.41
CA PHE A 165 -4.23 -13.21 10.14
C PHE A 165 -4.01 -14.61 10.73
N GLN A 166 -2.84 -15.22 10.48
CA GLN A 166 -2.41 -16.50 11.03
C GLN A 166 -1.40 -16.34 12.18
N ILE A 167 -0.95 -15.12 12.47
CA ILE A 167 0.04 -14.88 13.53
C ILE A 167 -0.69 -14.47 14.82
N PRO A 168 -0.40 -15.12 15.97
CA PRO A 168 -0.98 -14.75 17.25
C PRO A 168 -0.78 -13.27 17.57
N PHE A 169 -1.80 -12.65 18.15
CA PHE A 169 -1.90 -11.24 18.54
C PHE A 169 -1.90 -10.24 17.38
N ILE A 170 -1.07 -10.45 16.35
CA ILE A 170 -1.01 -9.61 15.15
C ILE A 170 -2.36 -9.56 14.46
N LYS A 171 -3.02 -10.71 14.31
CA LYS A 171 -4.33 -10.77 13.63
C LYS A 171 -5.37 -9.87 14.30
N GLN A 172 -5.32 -9.70 15.63
CA GLN A 172 -6.24 -8.82 16.34
C GLN A 172 -5.92 -7.35 16.09
N VAL A 173 -4.67 -6.93 16.30
CA VAL A 173 -4.26 -5.54 16.09
C VAL A 173 -4.56 -5.08 14.66
N TYR A 174 -4.27 -5.92 13.66
CA TYR A 174 -4.53 -5.57 12.27
C TYR A 174 -6.03 -5.54 11.95
N SER A 175 -6.84 -6.40 12.58
CA SER A 175 -8.31 -6.30 12.46
C SER A 175 -8.86 -5.04 13.12
N TRP A 176 -8.30 -4.63 14.26
CA TRP A 176 -8.69 -3.42 14.98
C TRP A 176 -8.43 -2.15 14.16
N VAL A 177 -7.33 -2.10 13.41
CA VAL A 177 -7.03 -0.97 12.49
C VAL A 177 -7.75 -1.09 11.13
N GLY A 178 -8.78 -1.93 11.03
CA GLY A 178 -9.65 -2.00 9.84
C GLY A 178 -9.08 -2.82 8.68
N CYS A 179 -8.14 -3.74 8.93
CA CYS A 179 -7.56 -4.56 7.89
C CYS A 179 -8.44 -5.76 7.51
N SER A 180 -8.32 -6.22 6.27
CA SER A 180 -8.87 -7.48 5.77
C SER A 180 -7.88 -8.16 4.82
N PRO A 181 -8.01 -9.47 4.55
CA PRO A 181 -7.13 -10.17 3.62
C PRO A 181 -7.35 -9.70 2.17
N VAL A 182 -6.26 -9.57 1.41
CA VAL A 182 -6.25 -9.30 -0.02
C VAL A 182 -6.40 -10.62 -0.77
N ASP A 183 -7.64 -11.08 -0.86
CA ASP A 183 -8.01 -12.28 -1.63
C ASP A 183 -9.22 -11.98 -2.52
N LYS A 184 -9.41 -12.77 -3.59
CA LYS A 184 -10.48 -12.55 -4.57
C LYS A 184 -11.88 -12.53 -3.94
N LYS A 185 -12.13 -13.35 -2.92
CA LYS A 185 -13.43 -13.46 -2.25
C LYS A 185 -13.71 -12.21 -1.41
N THR A 186 -12.72 -11.71 -0.68
CA THR A 186 -12.81 -10.49 0.12
C THR A 186 -12.91 -9.26 -0.77
N PHE A 187 -12.10 -9.18 -1.82
CA PHE A 187 -12.15 -8.12 -2.82
C PHE A 187 -13.55 -8.02 -3.43
N ARG A 188 -14.08 -9.14 -3.96
CA ARG A 188 -15.43 -9.20 -4.54
C ARG A 188 -16.51 -8.79 -3.54
N ARG A 189 -16.52 -9.42 -2.36
CA ARG A 189 -17.53 -9.16 -1.32
C ARG A 189 -17.57 -7.69 -0.93
N LYS A 190 -16.43 -7.01 -0.88
CA LYS A 190 -16.38 -5.57 -0.55
C LYS A 190 -16.99 -4.71 -1.64
N LEU A 191 -16.66 -4.98 -2.90
CA LEU A 191 -17.25 -4.26 -4.03
C LEU A 191 -18.78 -4.46 -4.11
N GLU A 192 -19.26 -5.69 -3.93
CA GLU A 192 -20.69 -6.02 -3.91
C GLU A 192 -21.45 -5.34 -2.76
N ARG A 193 -20.78 -5.12 -1.62
CA ARG A 193 -21.35 -4.42 -0.45
C ARG A 193 -21.14 -2.91 -0.48
N ASN A 194 -20.66 -2.37 -1.60
CA ASN A 194 -20.37 -0.94 -1.74
C ASN A 194 -19.36 -0.41 -0.69
N GLU A 195 -18.42 -1.27 -0.26
CA GLU A 195 -17.36 -0.97 0.70
C GLU A 195 -16.05 -0.64 -0.04
N SER A 196 -15.65 0.63 -0.03
CA SER A 196 -14.36 1.07 -0.59
C SER A 196 -13.18 0.53 0.23
N PHE A 197 -12.05 0.31 -0.43
CA PHE A 197 -10.84 -0.19 0.22
C PHE A 197 -9.56 0.27 -0.47
N CYS A 198 -8.46 0.23 0.27
CA CYS A 198 -7.12 0.49 -0.21
C CYS A 198 -6.28 -0.78 -0.20
N PHE A 199 -5.47 -0.98 -1.23
CA PHE A 199 -4.52 -2.09 -1.31
C PHE A 199 -3.32 -1.69 -2.17
N VAL A 200 -2.28 -2.52 -2.17
CA VAL A 200 -1.09 -2.31 -3.01
C VAL A 200 -1.05 -3.35 -4.14
N PRO A 201 -1.40 -2.98 -5.38
CA PRO A 201 -1.38 -3.88 -6.52
C PRO A 201 -0.04 -4.61 -6.73
N GLY A 202 1.10 -3.93 -6.59
CA GLY A 202 2.41 -4.56 -6.79
C GLY A 202 2.75 -5.62 -5.73
N GLY A 203 2.37 -5.32 -4.49
CA GLY A 203 2.47 -6.23 -3.35
C GLY A 203 3.92 -6.58 -2.98
N ALA A 204 4.09 -7.74 -2.37
CA ALA A 204 5.39 -8.24 -1.91
C ALA A 204 6.48 -8.37 -2.99
N GLN A 205 6.12 -8.36 -4.28
CA GLN A 205 7.12 -8.41 -5.36
C GLN A 205 7.97 -7.14 -5.38
N GLU A 206 7.39 -5.98 -5.12
CA GLU A 206 8.13 -4.71 -5.09
C GLU A 206 9.22 -4.71 -4.03
N VAL A 207 8.95 -5.33 -2.87
CA VAL A 207 9.95 -5.51 -1.80
C VAL A 207 11.14 -6.35 -2.27
N LEU A 208 10.89 -7.40 -3.05
CA LEU A 208 11.98 -8.22 -3.62
C LEU A 208 12.80 -7.42 -4.63
N MET A 209 12.19 -6.50 -5.36
CA MET A 209 12.92 -5.65 -6.31
C MET A 209 13.86 -4.67 -5.60
N LEU A 210 13.56 -4.27 -4.36
CA LEU A 210 14.43 -3.40 -3.57
C LEU A 210 15.81 -4.03 -3.29
N SER A 211 15.91 -5.37 -3.21
CA SER A 211 17.21 -6.04 -3.06
C SER A 211 18.02 -6.02 -4.33
N ASP A 212 17.35 -6.16 -5.48
CA ASP A 212 18.01 -6.19 -6.79
C ASP A 212 18.47 -4.79 -7.23
N MET A 213 17.85 -3.75 -6.67
CA MET A 213 18.17 -2.35 -6.96
C MET A 213 19.25 -1.72 -6.08
N ARG A 214 19.53 -2.25 -4.88
CA ARG A 214 20.71 -1.82 -4.13
C ARG A 214 21.94 -2.53 -4.68
N GLY A 215 22.89 -1.76 -5.19
CA GLY A 215 24.16 -2.29 -5.68
C GLY A 215 24.86 -3.06 -4.58
N LYS A 216 25.54 -4.15 -4.97
CA LYS A 216 26.58 -4.71 -4.10
C LYS A 216 27.61 -3.61 -3.93
N SER A 217 27.83 -3.14 -2.70
CA SER A 217 28.91 -2.20 -2.39
C SER A 217 30.22 -2.85 -2.82
N SER A 218 30.68 -2.49 -4.01
CA SER A 218 31.90 -3.00 -4.60
C SER A 218 33.03 -2.11 -4.10
N THR A 219 33.99 -2.69 -3.39
CA THR A 219 35.22 -2.04 -2.95
C THR A 219 36.21 -1.78 -4.10
N THR A 220 35.85 -2.18 -5.33
CA THR A 220 36.66 -1.98 -6.53
C THR A 220 36.38 -0.60 -7.14
N LYS A 221 37.42 0.07 -7.69
CA LYS A 221 37.28 1.34 -8.43
C LYS A 221 36.28 1.18 -9.59
N MET A 222 35.06 1.69 -9.42
CA MET A 222 34.05 1.74 -10.47
C MET A 222 34.40 2.79 -11.52
N THR A 223 34.20 2.42 -12.78
CA THR A 223 34.23 3.31 -13.94
C THR A 223 33.11 4.36 -13.89
N THR A 224 33.25 5.44 -14.66
CA THR A 224 32.23 6.51 -14.74
C THR A 224 30.87 5.97 -15.18
N GLU A 225 30.84 5.03 -16.13
CA GLU A 225 29.59 4.45 -16.63
C GLU A 225 28.92 3.52 -15.61
N GLU A 226 29.71 2.77 -14.84
CA GLU A 226 29.18 1.95 -13.75
C GLU A 226 28.57 2.80 -12.64
N ARG A 227 29.21 3.94 -12.30
CA ARG A 227 28.67 4.90 -11.33
C ARG A 227 27.34 5.49 -11.80
N ARG A 228 27.24 5.86 -13.08
CA ARG A 228 26.01 6.39 -13.67
C ARG A 228 24.87 5.37 -13.59
N LYS A 229 25.13 4.12 -13.97
CA LYS A 229 24.13 3.03 -13.89
C LYS A 229 23.71 2.72 -12.46
N GLU A 230 24.65 2.77 -11.52
CA GLU A 230 24.35 2.60 -10.09
C GLU A 230 23.48 3.74 -9.56
N GLU A 231 23.80 4.99 -9.91
CA GLU A 231 23.01 6.15 -9.52
C GLU A 231 21.58 6.09 -10.11
N GLU A 232 21.43 5.75 -11.39
CA GLU A 232 20.13 5.52 -12.02
C GLU A 232 19.32 4.44 -11.30
N ARG A 233 19.98 3.34 -10.93
CA ARG A 233 19.36 2.22 -10.20
C ARG A 233 18.97 2.63 -8.77
N ASN A 234 19.81 3.39 -8.07
CA ASN A 234 19.53 3.87 -6.71
C ASN A 234 18.41 4.92 -6.69
N ASN A 235 18.26 5.69 -7.77
CA ASN A 235 17.22 6.71 -7.92
C ASN A 235 15.89 6.12 -8.45
N ALA A 236 15.86 4.84 -8.83
CA ALA A 236 14.65 4.17 -9.28
C ALA A 236 13.66 3.92 -8.14
N ILE A 237 12.37 3.94 -8.47
CA ILE A 237 11.26 3.48 -7.63
C ILE A 237 10.60 2.31 -8.37
N PRO A 238 10.90 1.05 -8.00
CA PRO A 238 10.33 -0.11 -8.65
C PRO A 238 8.86 -0.28 -8.29
N LEU A 239 8.00 -0.35 -9.31
CA LEU A 239 6.63 -0.80 -9.16
C LEU A 239 6.40 -2.07 -9.98
N TYR A 240 5.80 -3.10 -9.40
CA TYR A 240 5.55 -4.37 -10.08
C TYR A 240 4.09 -4.43 -10.55
N LEU A 241 3.78 -3.78 -11.67
CA LEU A 241 2.39 -3.55 -12.09
C LEU A 241 2.01 -4.12 -13.45
N LYS A 242 2.93 -4.29 -14.41
CA LYS A 242 2.59 -4.71 -15.78
C LYS A 242 1.78 -6.00 -15.82
N ASN A 243 2.07 -6.91 -14.90
CA ASN A 243 1.40 -8.21 -14.78
C ASN A 243 0.26 -8.23 -13.73
N ARG A 244 -0.08 -7.11 -13.09
CA ARG A 244 -1.06 -7.02 -11.99
C ARG A 244 -2.44 -6.59 -12.46
N LYS A 245 -3.02 -7.32 -13.39
CA LYS A 245 -4.30 -6.93 -14.03
C LYS A 245 -5.56 -7.38 -13.27
N GLY A 246 -5.39 -8.13 -12.17
CA GLY A 246 -6.49 -8.75 -11.44
C GLY A 246 -7.49 -7.76 -10.84
N PHE A 247 -7.03 -6.61 -10.35
CA PHE A 247 -7.92 -5.60 -9.78
C PHE A 247 -8.75 -4.89 -10.85
N VAL A 248 -8.20 -4.69 -12.06
CA VAL A 248 -8.95 -4.15 -13.21
C VAL A 248 -10.03 -5.13 -13.64
N LYS A 249 -9.73 -6.43 -13.68
CA LYS A 249 -10.74 -7.47 -13.93
C LYS A 249 -11.87 -7.43 -12.90
N MET A 250 -11.55 -7.24 -11.62
CA MET A 250 -12.55 -7.11 -10.56
C MET A 250 -13.37 -5.82 -10.71
N ALA A 251 -12.73 -4.70 -11.02
CA ALA A 251 -13.39 -3.42 -11.26
C ALA A 251 -14.40 -3.50 -12.41
N LEU A 252 -14.03 -4.12 -13.54
CA LEU A 252 -14.90 -4.33 -14.69
C LEU A 252 -16.12 -5.20 -14.34
N SER A 253 -15.98 -6.16 -13.43
CA SER A 253 -17.13 -7.00 -13.03
C SER A 253 -18.17 -6.27 -12.18
N THR A 254 -17.80 -5.15 -11.53
CA THR A 254 -18.69 -4.41 -10.63
C THR A 254 -19.00 -2.99 -11.11
N GLY A 255 -18.26 -2.47 -12.10
CA GLY A 255 -18.30 -1.06 -12.49
C GLY A 255 -17.66 -0.14 -11.46
N SER A 256 -16.79 -0.68 -10.59
CA SER A 256 -16.16 0.08 -9.51
C SER A 256 -15.00 0.94 -10.03
N PRO A 257 -14.98 2.25 -9.77
CA PRO A 257 -13.87 3.12 -10.17
C PRO A 257 -12.55 2.73 -9.50
N ILE A 258 -11.45 2.89 -10.24
CA ILE A 258 -10.09 2.70 -9.74
C ILE A 258 -9.49 4.08 -9.46
N VAL A 259 -8.96 4.28 -8.26
CA VAL A 259 -8.33 5.54 -7.85
C VAL A 259 -6.82 5.31 -7.71
N PRO A 260 -5.97 5.94 -8.55
CA PRO A 260 -4.52 5.87 -8.40
C PRO A 260 -4.10 6.67 -7.15
N VAL A 261 -3.25 6.05 -6.32
CA VAL A 261 -2.76 6.66 -5.08
C VAL A 261 -1.25 6.45 -5.01
N PHE A 262 -0.51 7.50 -4.67
CA PHE A 262 0.93 7.41 -4.45
C PHE A 262 1.31 7.94 -3.08
N ALA A 263 2.25 7.29 -2.39
CA ALA A 263 2.74 7.73 -1.09
C ALA A 263 4.24 8.01 -1.11
N PHE A 264 4.59 9.27 -0.88
CA PHE A 264 5.96 9.75 -0.74
C PHE A 264 6.44 9.63 0.72
N GLY A 265 7.77 9.54 0.89
CA GLY A 265 8.44 9.54 2.20
C GLY A 265 8.55 8.18 2.89
N LEU A 266 8.01 7.10 2.31
CA LEU A 266 8.01 5.76 2.92
C LEU A 266 9.41 5.14 3.03
N ASP A 267 10.26 5.37 2.04
CA ASP A 267 11.59 4.77 1.91
C ASP A 267 12.59 5.33 2.94
N LYS A 268 12.19 6.38 3.66
CA LYS A 268 12.98 6.98 4.75
C LYS A 268 12.67 6.35 6.12
N SER A 269 11.58 5.58 6.23
CA SER A 269 11.04 5.12 7.51
C SER A 269 11.78 3.94 8.12
N TYR A 270 12.40 3.11 7.29
CA TYR A 270 13.19 1.95 7.73
C TYR A 270 14.49 1.87 6.97
N ASP A 271 15.55 1.49 7.69
CA ASP A 271 16.69 0.83 7.08
C ASP A 271 16.39 -0.67 7.02
N TYR A 272 16.93 -1.35 6.02
CA TYR A 272 16.62 -2.75 5.81
C TYR A 272 17.78 -3.52 5.15
N TRP A 273 17.73 -4.83 5.37
CA TRP A 273 18.57 -5.81 4.70
C TRP A 273 17.69 -6.99 4.28
N ILE A 274 17.74 -7.31 2.99
CA ILE A 274 17.04 -8.43 2.39
C ILE A 274 18.10 -9.50 2.08
N PRO A 275 18.06 -10.67 2.75
CA PRO A 275 19.04 -11.71 2.48
C PRO A 275 18.95 -12.21 1.02
N PRO A 276 20.09 -12.48 0.35
CA PRO A 276 20.10 -12.98 -1.02
C PRO A 276 19.47 -14.38 -1.11
N GLY A 277 18.83 -14.70 -2.24
CA GLY A 277 18.29 -16.04 -2.52
C GLY A 277 16.89 -16.33 -1.94
N LEU A 278 16.24 -15.33 -1.31
CA LEU A 278 14.93 -15.51 -0.67
C LEU A 278 13.72 -15.46 -1.62
N SER A 279 13.90 -15.16 -2.90
CA SER A 279 12.81 -15.02 -3.88
C SER A 279 11.98 -16.30 -4.05
N ASN A 280 12.57 -17.48 -3.85
CA ASN A 280 11.88 -18.77 -3.90
C ASN A 280 11.09 -19.07 -2.62
N VAL A 281 11.59 -18.62 -1.46
CA VAL A 281 10.98 -18.85 -0.14
C VAL A 281 9.83 -17.86 0.08
N SER A 282 10.01 -16.58 -0.30
CA SER A 282 8.99 -15.54 -0.17
C SER A 282 7.73 -15.84 -0.99
N ARG A 283 7.89 -16.39 -2.20
CA ARG A 283 6.76 -16.83 -3.05
C ARG A 283 5.91 -17.92 -2.40
N LYS A 284 6.52 -18.83 -1.64
CA LYS A 284 5.81 -19.90 -0.93
C LYS A 284 5.17 -19.43 0.38
N MET A 285 5.82 -18.52 1.11
CA MET A 285 5.34 -18.05 2.42
C MET A 285 4.32 -16.91 2.33
N GLY A 286 4.20 -16.23 1.19
CA GLY A 286 3.25 -15.11 1.03
C GLY A 286 3.65 -13.82 1.78
N PHE A 287 4.90 -13.76 2.26
CA PHE A 287 5.54 -12.57 2.81
C PHE A 287 7.05 -12.62 2.51
N VAL A 288 7.70 -11.45 2.44
CA VAL A 288 9.15 -11.37 2.26
C VAL A 288 9.82 -11.29 3.63
N PRO A 289 10.72 -12.22 3.99
CA PRO A 289 11.50 -12.09 5.21
C PRO A 289 12.55 -11.00 5.01
N VAL A 290 12.25 -9.81 5.52
CA VAL A 290 13.12 -8.63 5.51
C VAL A 290 13.57 -8.34 6.93
N LEU A 291 14.88 -8.14 7.15
CA LEU A 291 15.34 -7.52 8.39
C LEU A 291 15.23 -6.01 8.22
N PHE A 292 14.47 -5.35 9.08
CA PHE A 292 14.35 -3.90 9.06
C PHE A 292 14.55 -3.30 10.45
N THR A 293 15.07 -2.08 10.48
CA THR A 293 15.34 -1.28 11.67
C THR A 293 14.85 0.15 11.44
N GLY A 294 14.26 0.77 12.44
CA GLY A 294 13.83 2.16 12.36
C GLY A 294 14.37 2.99 13.51
N ARG A 295 13.48 3.59 14.29
CA ARG A 295 13.81 4.36 15.48
C ARG A 295 14.54 3.49 16.51
N PHE A 296 15.57 4.05 17.12
CA PHE A 296 16.44 3.40 18.11
C PHE A 296 17.25 2.18 17.60
N GLY A 297 17.26 1.90 16.28
CA GLY A 297 18.04 0.80 15.71
C GLY A 297 17.57 -0.60 16.13
N ILE A 298 16.35 -0.73 16.68
CA ILE A 298 15.82 -2.01 17.15
C ILE A 298 15.37 -2.84 15.95
N PRO A 299 15.87 -4.08 15.78
CA PRO A 299 15.39 -4.99 14.73
C PRO A 299 13.91 -5.29 14.87
N PHE A 300 13.18 -5.21 13.75
CA PHE A 300 11.72 -5.31 13.65
C PHE A 300 10.98 -4.34 14.58
N GLY A 301 11.59 -3.17 14.79
CA GLY A 301 11.13 -2.15 15.71
C GLY A 301 10.26 -1.08 15.06
N ILE A 302 10.19 0.06 15.74
CA ILE A 302 9.36 1.21 15.38
C ILE A 302 9.98 1.91 14.16
N PRO A 303 9.21 2.39 13.17
CA PRO A 303 9.73 3.19 12.07
C PRO A 303 10.29 4.52 12.54
N LYS A 304 11.23 5.10 11.78
CA LYS A 304 11.67 6.48 11.98
C LYS A 304 10.46 7.42 11.81
N PRO A 305 10.36 8.52 12.59
CA PRO A 305 9.28 9.48 12.45
C PRO A 305 9.52 10.33 11.19
N THR A 306 9.13 9.82 10.03
CA THR A 306 9.27 10.47 8.73
C THR A 306 7.94 11.02 8.27
N LYS A 307 7.96 12.22 7.67
CA LYS A 307 6.78 12.79 7.02
C LYS A 307 6.35 11.91 5.84
N ILE A 308 5.05 11.62 5.76
CA ILE A 308 4.45 10.86 4.66
C ILE A 308 3.45 11.74 3.97
N HIS A 309 3.55 11.83 2.64
CA HIS A 309 2.57 12.52 1.82
C HIS A 309 1.87 11.51 0.91
N VAL A 310 0.57 11.33 1.11
CA VAL A 310 -0.28 10.51 0.25
C VAL A 310 -1.02 11.42 -0.73
N VAL A 311 -0.83 11.17 -2.03
CA VAL A 311 -1.53 11.89 -3.09
C VAL A 311 -2.57 10.96 -3.73
N ILE A 312 -3.78 11.47 -3.89
CA ILE A 312 -4.94 10.75 -4.44
C ILE A 312 -5.30 11.41 -5.76
N GLY A 313 -5.15 10.67 -6.85
CA GLY A 313 -5.52 11.14 -8.18
C GLY A 313 -7.02 11.04 -8.45
N ARG A 314 -7.40 11.39 -9.67
CA ARG A 314 -8.80 11.30 -10.13
C ARG A 314 -9.28 9.86 -10.25
N PRO A 315 -10.56 9.56 -9.95
CA PRO A 315 -11.12 8.24 -10.19
C PRO A 315 -11.16 7.91 -11.68
N ILE A 316 -10.67 6.73 -12.04
CA ILE A 316 -10.78 6.16 -13.38
C ILE A 316 -12.11 5.41 -13.44
N MET A 317 -13.04 5.93 -14.23
CA MET A 317 -14.36 5.33 -14.41
C MET A 317 -14.26 4.03 -15.19
N ILE A 318 -14.82 2.96 -14.60
CA ILE A 318 -14.77 1.61 -15.17
C ILE A 318 -16.19 1.18 -15.53
N PRO A 319 -16.45 0.77 -16.79
CA PRO A 319 -17.74 0.22 -17.17
C PRO A 319 -17.92 -1.15 -16.53
N LYS A 320 -19.16 -1.45 -16.14
CA LYS A 320 -19.52 -2.80 -15.72
C LYS A 320 -19.70 -3.67 -16.97
N ILE A 321 -19.01 -4.81 -17.01
CA ILE A 321 -19.17 -5.85 -18.03
C ILE A 321 -19.97 -7.00 -17.40
N THR A 322 -21.13 -7.31 -17.97
CA THR A 322 -21.94 -8.47 -17.60
C THR A 322 -21.68 -9.65 -18.55
N ASP A 323 -22.22 -10.82 -18.22
CA ASP A 323 -22.11 -11.99 -19.09
C ASP A 323 -22.83 -11.77 -20.44
N ASP A 324 -23.83 -10.89 -20.49
CA ASP A 324 -24.54 -10.51 -21.71
C ASP A 324 -23.67 -9.68 -22.67
N ASP A 325 -22.67 -8.98 -22.15
CA ASP A 325 -21.75 -8.15 -22.94
C ASP A 325 -20.65 -8.97 -23.64
N GLN A 326 -20.51 -10.26 -23.32
CA GLN A 326 -19.44 -11.10 -23.88
C GLN A 326 -19.82 -11.68 -25.24
N PRO A 327 -18.98 -11.49 -26.29
CA PRO A 327 -19.18 -12.17 -27.56
C PRO A 327 -19.15 -13.69 -27.36
N LYS A 328 -20.09 -14.41 -28.00
CA LYS A 328 -20.18 -15.88 -27.91
C LYS A 328 -19.05 -16.63 -28.63
N ASP A 329 -18.19 -15.92 -29.36
CA ASP A 329 -17.13 -16.52 -30.17
C ASP A 329 -15.74 -16.12 -29.64
N ASP A 330 -14.88 -17.12 -29.48
CA ASP A 330 -13.67 -17.11 -28.67
C ASP A 330 -12.43 -16.90 -29.56
N THR A 331 -11.85 -15.70 -29.54
CA THR A 331 -10.47 -15.52 -30.05
C THR A 331 -9.74 -14.35 -29.38
N THR A 332 -10.45 -13.35 -28.85
CA THR A 332 -9.95 -12.41 -27.82
C THR A 332 -11.17 -11.82 -27.12
N SER A 333 -11.49 -12.30 -25.91
CA SER A 333 -12.70 -11.84 -25.22
C SER A 333 -12.68 -10.32 -25.01
N LEU A 334 -13.82 -9.64 -25.23
CA LEU A 334 -14.02 -8.21 -24.96
C LEU A 334 -13.43 -7.81 -23.60
N LEU A 335 -13.61 -8.68 -22.61
CA LEU A 335 -13.07 -8.53 -21.26
C LEU A 335 -11.53 -8.38 -21.25
N SER A 336 -10.80 -9.18 -22.02
CA SER A 336 -9.33 -9.12 -22.07
C SER A 336 -8.86 -7.78 -22.66
N THR A 337 -9.45 -7.34 -23.76
CA THR A 337 -9.16 -6.02 -24.36
C THR A 337 -9.46 -4.88 -23.40
N MET A 338 -10.58 -4.95 -22.67
CA MET A 338 -10.95 -3.94 -21.68
C MET A 338 -10.03 -3.95 -20.47
N ILE A 339 -9.58 -5.13 -20.02
CA ILE A 339 -8.56 -5.25 -18.97
C ILE A 339 -7.28 -4.55 -19.40
N GLU A 340 -6.76 -4.82 -20.60
CA GLU A 340 -5.54 -4.17 -21.10
C GLU A 340 -5.70 -2.65 -21.20
N LYS A 341 -6.83 -2.20 -21.76
CA LYS A 341 -7.13 -0.77 -21.93
C LYS A 341 -7.13 -0.03 -20.59
N TYR A 342 -7.93 -0.48 -19.62
CA TYR A 342 -8.06 0.22 -18.35
C TYR A 342 -6.83 0.05 -17.45
N HIS A 343 -6.09 -1.06 -17.61
CA HIS A 343 -4.81 -1.20 -16.96
C HIS A 343 -3.79 -0.19 -17.50
N ALA A 344 -3.71 0.00 -18.82
CA ALA A 344 -2.83 1.02 -19.41
C ALA A 344 -3.20 2.43 -18.93
N ILE A 345 -4.50 2.77 -18.91
CA ILE A 345 -4.98 4.05 -18.36
C ILE A 345 -4.54 4.20 -16.90
N TYR A 346 -4.69 3.17 -16.08
CA TYR A 346 -4.24 3.20 -14.68
C TYR A 346 -2.73 3.48 -14.54
N LEU A 347 -1.88 2.83 -15.34
CA LEU A 347 -0.44 3.05 -15.29
C LEU A 347 -0.08 4.49 -15.71
N GLU A 348 -0.69 4.99 -16.78
CA GLU A 348 -0.49 6.36 -17.26
C GLU A 348 -0.92 7.40 -16.21
N GLU A 349 -2.09 7.21 -15.57
CA GLU A 349 -2.57 8.13 -14.53
C GLU A 349 -1.73 8.08 -13.25
N LEU A 350 -1.25 6.89 -12.86
CA LEU A 350 -0.36 6.74 -11.70
C LEU A 350 1.00 7.42 -11.94
N GLU A 351 1.59 7.21 -13.11
CA GLU A 351 2.86 7.87 -13.49
C GLU A 351 2.68 9.39 -13.55
N ALA A 352 1.60 9.86 -14.17
CA ALA A 352 1.29 11.28 -14.23
C ALA A 352 1.06 11.88 -12.82
N LEU A 353 0.39 11.15 -11.92
CA LEU A 353 0.21 11.55 -10.51
C LEU A 353 1.56 11.67 -9.80
N TYR A 354 2.46 10.69 -9.95
CA TYR A 354 3.80 10.79 -9.40
C TYR A 354 4.55 12.02 -9.92
N GLU A 355 4.56 12.22 -11.25
CA GLU A 355 5.28 13.32 -11.90
C GLU A 355 4.80 14.71 -11.45
N ARG A 356 3.49 14.88 -11.22
CA ARG A 356 2.90 16.16 -10.76
C ARG A 356 3.36 16.58 -9.36
N HIS A 357 3.69 15.62 -8.49
CA HIS A 357 3.99 15.84 -7.08
C HIS A 357 5.46 15.61 -6.71
N LYS A 358 6.23 14.84 -7.51
CA LYS A 358 7.59 14.41 -7.13
C LYS A 358 8.54 15.56 -6.79
N HIS A 359 8.44 16.71 -7.44
CA HIS A 359 9.34 17.84 -7.18
C HIS A 359 9.08 18.48 -5.82
N ASP A 360 7.80 18.65 -5.46
CA ASP A 360 7.39 19.22 -4.18
C ASP A 360 7.82 18.33 -2.99
N GLU A 361 8.00 17.03 -3.25
CA GLU A 361 8.42 16.04 -2.25
C GLU A 361 9.94 15.76 -2.22
N GLY A 362 10.72 16.42 -3.08
CA GLY A 362 12.17 16.22 -3.19
C GLY A 362 12.59 14.97 -3.99
N TYR A 363 11.68 14.41 -4.79
CA TYR A 363 11.86 13.21 -5.63
C TYR A 363 12.15 13.58 -7.09
N GLY A 364 12.46 14.84 -7.41
CA GLY A 364 12.70 15.29 -8.78
C GLY A 364 13.80 14.52 -9.53
N HIS A 365 14.79 14.00 -8.81
CA HIS A 365 15.87 13.15 -9.35
C HIS A 365 15.49 11.67 -9.46
N ARG A 366 14.39 11.25 -8.83
CA ARG A 366 13.95 9.86 -8.78
C ARG A 366 13.00 9.54 -9.91
N LYS A 367 13.14 8.33 -10.47
CA LYS A 367 12.34 7.86 -11.61
C LYS A 367 11.49 6.67 -11.20
N LEU A 368 10.21 6.72 -11.54
CA LEU A 368 9.32 5.57 -11.44
C LEU A 368 9.71 4.55 -12.51
N ILE A 369 9.87 3.27 -12.14
CA ILE A 369 10.13 2.19 -13.10
C ILE A 369 9.07 1.11 -12.90
N ILE A 370 8.22 0.93 -13.90
CA ILE A 370 7.12 -0.04 -13.87
C ILE A 370 7.54 -1.34 -14.56
N PHE A 371 7.51 -2.43 -13.82
CA PHE A 371 7.86 -3.79 -14.24
C PHE A 371 6.66 -4.69 -14.45
#